data_AF-A0A6V7TX45-F1
#
_entry.id   AF-A0A6V7TX45-F1
#
_cell.length_a   1.000
_cell.length_b   1.000
_cell.length_c   1.000
_cell.angle_alpha   90.00
_cell.angle_beta   90.00
_cell.angle_gamma   90.00
#
_symmetry.space_group_name_H-M   'P 1'
#
loop_
_entity.id
_entity.type
_entity.pdbx_description
1 polymer ?
#
loop_
_entity_poly.entity_id
_entity_poly.type
_entity_poly.pdbx_seq_one_letter_code
_entity_poly.pdbx_strand_id
1 'polypeptide(L)'
;MDTFNKFLQEHTAMRMLNDFLTARMSLITVYYRGLTYQRIIYRDGYNIWELMSDVGGVLGLYFGLTIITVYELAVFLTLVDREPAEAHRPPPARQFTRRLLYKNENFLKNERLVPTIF
;
A
#
# COMPACT_ATOMS: atom_id res chain seq x y z
N MET A 1 -90.35 -36.21 3.75
CA MET A 1 -89.27 -36.53 4.71
C MET A 1 -87.88 -36.22 4.14
N ASP A 2 -87.59 -36.59 2.90
CA ASP A 2 -86.23 -36.48 2.33
C ASP A 2 -85.70 -35.04 2.20
N THR A 3 -86.57 -34.06 1.93
CA THR A 3 -86.19 -32.65 1.79
C THR A 3 -85.66 -32.05 3.10
N PHE A 4 -86.16 -32.52 4.24
CA PHE A 4 -85.76 -32.04 5.56
C PHE A 4 -84.40 -32.61 5.99
N ASN A 5 -84.16 -33.90 5.72
CA ASN A 5 -82.83 -34.49 5.94
C ASN A 5 -81.77 -33.85 5.05
N LYS A 6 -82.12 -33.56 3.79
CA LYS A 6 -81.21 -32.86 2.87
C LYS A 6 -80.87 -31.44 3.36
N PHE A 7 -81.87 -30.73 3.89
CA PHE A 7 -81.70 -29.39 4.48
C PHE A 7 -80.80 -29.42 5.73
N LEU A 8 -80.98 -30.40 6.62
CA LEU A 8 -80.14 -30.56 7.81
C LEU A 8 -78.69 -30.89 7.44
N GLN A 9 -78.51 -31.77 6.46
CA GLN A 9 -77.20 -32.21 6.00
C GLN A 9 -76.39 -31.06 5.38
N GLU A 10 -77.06 -30.23 4.58
CA GLU A 10 -76.48 -29.03 3.96
C GLU A 10 -76.05 -28.00 5.04
N HIS A 11 -76.88 -27.81 6.08
CA HIS A 11 -76.52 -26.95 7.20
C HIS A 11 -75.35 -27.48 8.04
N THR A 12 -75.27 -28.79 8.27
CA THR A 12 -74.15 -29.38 9.02
C THR A 12 -72.83 -29.36 8.25
N ALA A 13 -72.87 -29.61 6.93
CA ALA A 13 -71.68 -29.59 6.09
C ALA A 13 -71.08 -28.18 6.00
N MET A 14 -71.92 -27.15 5.86
CA MET A 14 -71.48 -25.76 5.85
C MET A 14 -70.86 -25.33 7.20
N ARG A 15 -71.39 -25.83 8.33
CA ARG A 15 -70.79 -25.59 9.65
C ARG A 15 -69.43 -26.25 9.80
N MET A 16 -69.30 -27.53 9.43
CA MET A 16 -68.02 -28.23 9.46
C MET A 16 -66.97 -27.55 8.59
N LEU A 17 -67.32 -27.14 7.36
CA LEU A 17 -66.39 -26.44 6.47
C LEU A 17 -65.87 -25.15 7.11
N ASN A 18 -66.75 -24.36 7.72
CA ASN A 18 -66.37 -23.11 8.35
C ASN A 18 -65.46 -23.35 9.57
N ASP A 19 -65.76 -24.36 10.37
CA ASP A 19 -64.92 -24.77 11.51
C ASP A 19 -63.54 -25.25 11.04
N PHE A 20 -63.46 -26.02 9.94
CA PHE A 20 -62.20 -26.45 9.36
C PHE A 20 -61.38 -25.31 8.76
N LEU A 21 -62.03 -24.38 8.07
CA LEU A 21 -61.38 -23.20 7.51
C LEU A 21 -60.86 -22.30 8.64
N THR A 22 -61.65 -22.09 9.69
CA THR A 22 -61.26 -21.23 10.82
C THR A 22 -60.18 -21.87 11.68
N ALA A 23 -60.21 -23.19 11.87
CA ALA A 23 -59.24 -23.90 12.71
C ALA A 23 -57.87 -24.12 12.03
N ARG A 24 -57.81 -24.09 10.69
CA ARG A 24 -56.60 -24.47 9.95
C ARG A 24 -56.07 -23.39 9.01
N MET A 25 -56.85 -22.36 8.69
CA MET A 25 -56.41 -21.30 7.78
C MET A 25 -55.81 -20.14 8.57
N SER A 26 -54.53 -19.87 8.32
CA SER A 26 -53.86 -18.66 8.79
C SER A 26 -53.49 -17.81 7.58
N LEU A 27 -53.93 -16.56 7.57
CA LEU A 27 -53.64 -15.59 6.52
C LEU A 27 -52.47 -14.71 6.97
N ILE A 28 -51.34 -14.87 6.28
CA ILE A 28 -50.14 -14.06 6.53
C ILE A 28 -49.99 -13.11 5.35
N THR A 29 -50.15 -11.82 5.60
CA THR A 29 -49.89 -10.78 4.60
C THR A 29 -48.63 -10.04 4.95
N VAL A 30 -47.60 -10.19 4.10
CA VAL A 30 -46.30 -9.54 4.28
C VAL A 30 -46.32 -8.22 3.51
N TYR A 31 -46.05 -7.13 4.22
CA TYR A 31 -45.91 -5.80 3.64
C TYR A 31 -44.57 -5.20 4.01
N TYR A 32 -44.04 -4.33 3.15
CA TYR A 32 -42.88 -3.51 3.49
C TYR A 32 -43.28 -2.46 4.54
N ARG A 33 -42.53 -2.37 5.63
CA ARG A 33 -42.78 -1.41 6.72
C ARG A 33 -42.65 0.05 6.27
N GLY A 34 -41.94 0.32 5.17
CA GLY A 34 -41.77 1.65 4.60
C GLY A 34 -40.99 1.64 3.29
N LEU A 35 -40.75 2.82 2.72
CA LEU A 35 -39.99 3.03 1.47
C LEU A 35 -38.47 3.08 1.65
N THR A 36 -37.96 2.80 2.85
CA THR A 36 -36.52 2.82 3.12
C THR A 36 -35.90 1.48 2.77
N TYR A 37 -34.85 1.50 1.94
CA TYR A 37 -34.07 0.33 1.57
C TYR A 37 -32.73 0.32 2.28
N GLN A 38 -32.38 -0.79 2.94
CA GLN A 38 -31.06 -0.99 3.54
C GLN A 38 -30.14 -1.61 2.50
N ARG A 39 -29.04 -0.91 2.17
CA ARG A 39 -27.97 -1.45 1.34
C ARG A 39 -26.76 -1.79 2.21
N ILE A 40 -26.36 -3.05 2.21
CA ILE A 40 -25.10 -3.50 2.84
C ILE A 40 -24.04 -3.54 1.73
N ILE A 41 -23.02 -2.71 1.85
CA ILE A 41 -21.91 -2.67 0.90
C ILE A 41 -20.66 -3.14 1.64
N TYR A 42 -20.03 -4.19 1.14
CA TYR A 42 -18.72 -4.59 1.58
C TYR A 42 -17.68 -3.73 0.87
N ARG A 43 -16.85 -3.04 1.65
CA ARG A 43 -15.67 -2.34 1.15
C ARG A 43 -14.44 -3.08 1.64
N ASP A 44 -13.41 -3.12 0.81
CA ASP A 44 -12.12 -3.64 1.23
C ASP A 44 -11.64 -2.82 2.44
N GLY A 45 -11.25 -3.52 3.49
CA GLY A 45 -10.82 -2.89 4.75
C GLY A 45 -9.45 -2.24 4.64
N TYR A 46 -8.69 -2.54 3.57
CA TYR A 46 -7.38 -1.98 3.35
C TYR A 46 -6.99 -1.93 1.89
N ASN A 47 -6.54 -0.78 1.42
CA ASN A 47 -6.04 -0.59 0.06
C ASN A 47 -4.52 -0.59 0.00
N ILE A 48 -3.96 -0.94 -1.16
CA ILE A 48 -2.50 -0.83 -1.40
C ILE A 48 -1.97 0.59 -1.20
N TRP A 49 -2.81 1.60 -1.47
CA TRP A 49 -2.49 3.00 -1.23
C TRP A 49 -2.38 3.33 0.26
N GLU A 50 -3.25 2.73 1.09
CA GLU A 50 -3.21 2.88 2.54
C GLU A 50 -1.94 2.21 3.09
N LEU A 51 -1.55 1.04 2.55
CA LEU A 51 -0.27 0.38 2.87
C LEU A 51 0.93 1.29 2.61
N MET A 52 0.99 1.87 1.40
CA MET A 52 2.10 2.75 1.03
C MET A 52 2.15 4.00 1.90
N SER A 53 0.99 4.54 2.29
CA SER A 53 0.90 5.71 3.16
C SER A 53 1.38 5.40 4.59
N ASP A 54 0.96 4.28 5.16
CA ASP A 54 1.34 3.91 6.53
C ASP A 54 2.83 3.58 6.62
N VAL A 55 3.36 2.81 5.66
CA VAL A 55 4.79 2.48 5.59
C VAL A 55 5.64 3.73 5.34
N GLY A 56 5.26 4.57 4.37
CA GLY A 56 5.96 5.81 4.07
C GLY A 56 5.90 6.79 5.25
N GLY A 57 4.78 6.86 5.96
CA GLY A 57 4.60 7.69 7.15
C GLY A 57 5.48 7.25 8.31
N VAL A 58 5.51 5.95 8.64
CA VAL A 58 6.36 5.41 9.71
C VAL A 58 7.83 5.53 9.35
N LEU A 59 8.24 5.16 8.14
CA LEU A 59 9.64 5.26 7.71
C LEU A 59 10.11 6.72 7.62
N GLY A 60 9.26 7.62 7.12
CA GLY A 60 9.53 9.05 7.06
C GLY A 60 9.64 9.68 8.45
N LEU A 61 8.80 9.25 9.40
CA LEU A 61 8.83 9.75 10.78
C LEU A 61 10.05 9.27 11.57
N TYR A 62 10.36 7.98 11.51
CA TYR A 62 11.41 7.39 12.36
C TYR A 62 12.81 7.56 11.78
N PHE A 63 12.98 7.42 10.46
CA PHE A 63 14.28 7.44 9.82
C PHE A 63 14.54 8.72 9.02
N GLY A 64 13.55 9.62 8.93
CA GLY A 64 13.62 10.75 7.99
C GLY A 64 13.69 10.30 6.54
N LEU A 65 13.30 9.05 6.25
CA LEU A 65 13.50 8.41 4.96
C LEU A 65 12.43 8.91 4.00
N THR A 66 12.85 9.75 3.06
CA THR A 66 12.00 10.31 2.02
C THR A 66 12.18 9.56 0.70
N ILE A 67 11.30 9.78 -0.26
CA ILE A 67 11.41 9.21 -1.61
C ILE A 67 12.78 9.53 -2.27
N ILE A 68 13.38 10.67 -1.91
CA ILE A 68 14.71 11.08 -2.41
C ILE A 68 15.80 10.18 -1.84
N THR A 69 15.76 9.85 -0.54
CA THR A 69 16.73 8.93 0.08
C THR A 69 16.61 7.50 -0.47
N VAL A 70 15.40 7.05 -0.84
CA VAL A 70 15.21 5.75 -1.53
C VAL A 70 15.84 5.78 -2.92
N TYR A 71 15.66 6.86 -3.67
CA TYR A 71 16.27 7.03 -4.99
C TYR A 71 17.79 7.04 -4.91
N GLU A 72 18.37 7.77 -3.95
CA GLU A 72 19.81 7.80 -3.72
C GLU A 72 20.35 6.41 -3.34
N LEU A 73 19.63 5.68 -2.49
CA LEU A 73 19.99 4.30 -2.13
C LEU A 73 19.95 3.37 -3.35
N ALA A 74 18.94 3.49 -4.22
CA ALA A 74 18.85 2.67 -5.43
C ALA A 74 20.00 2.98 -6.41
N VAL A 75 20.34 4.26 -6.58
CA VAL A 75 21.52 4.68 -7.37
C VAL A 75 22.80 4.16 -6.74
N PHE A 76 22.96 4.29 -5.42
CA PHE A 76 24.12 3.80 -4.70
C PHE A 76 24.30 2.29 -4.85
N LEU A 77 23.24 1.49 -4.70
CA LEU A 77 23.29 0.04 -4.87
C LEU A 77 23.68 -0.36 -6.31
N THR A 78 23.08 0.28 -7.32
CA THR A 78 23.43 0.00 -8.72
C THR A 78 24.83 0.46 -9.13
N LEU A 79 25.38 1.47 -8.45
CA LEU A 79 26.76 1.93 -8.63
C LEU A 79 27.76 1.08 -7.84
N VAL A 80 27.39 0.56 -6.67
CA VAL A 80 28.20 -0.37 -5.86
C VAL A 80 28.40 -1.69 -6.59
N ASP A 81 27.37 -2.22 -7.26
CA ASP A 81 27.50 -3.43 -8.09
C ASP A 81 28.44 -3.21 -9.29
N ARG A 82 28.75 -1.94 -9.61
CA ARG A 82 29.86 -1.57 -10.49
C ARG A 82 31.10 -1.28 -9.64
N GLU A 83 31.72 -2.31 -9.09
CA GLU A 83 33.19 -2.30 -8.98
C GLU A 83 33.76 -2.57 -10.37
N PRO A 84 34.16 -1.57 -11.18
CA PRO A 84 35.13 -1.86 -12.21
C PRO A 84 36.42 -2.26 -11.50
N ALA A 85 37.03 -3.32 -12.00
CA ALA A 85 38.36 -3.78 -11.66
C ALA A 85 39.46 -2.70 -11.93
N GLU A 86 39.44 -1.58 -11.20
CA GLU A 86 40.46 -0.53 -11.23
C GLU A 86 41.23 -0.40 -9.90
N ALA A 87 41.14 -1.40 -9.03
CA ALA A 87 41.97 -1.51 -7.81
C ALA A 87 43.42 -1.99 -8.09
N HIS A 88 44.04 -1.61 -9.22
CA HIS A 88 45.47 -1.85 -9.48
C HIS A 88 46.18 -0.76 -10.33
N ARG A 89 45.58 0.42 -10.49
CA ARG A 89 46.34 1.60 -10.94
C ARG A 89 46.61 2.47 -9.72
N PRO A 90 47.88 2.78 -9.40
CA PRO A 90 48.16 3.73 -8.33
C PRO A 90 47.42 5.04 -8.65
N PRO A 91 46.91 5.75 -7.62
CA PRO A 91 46.11 6.95 -7.82
C PRO A 91 46.83 7.90 -8.77
N PRO A 92 46.13 8.51 -9.76
CA PRO A 92 46.76 9.47 -10.65
C PRO A 92 47.39 10.53 -9.78
N ALA A 93 48.74 10.56 -9.75
CA ALA A 93 49.49 11.56 -9.02
C ALA A 93 48.92 12.90 -9.44
N ARG A 94 48.24 13.57 -8.48
CA ARG A 94 47.62 14.89 -8.64
C ARG A 94 48.56 15.71 -9.53
N GLN A 95 48.13 16.00 -10.76
CA GLN A 95 48.99 16.71 -11.73
C GLN A 95 49.47 18.06 -11.17
N PHE A 96 48.71 18.58 -10.20
CA PHE A 96 49.06 19.75 -9.41
C PHE A 96 50.36 19.57 -8.59
N THR A 97 50.57 18.40 -7.96
CA THR A 97 51.78 18.15 -7.17
C THR A 97 53.01 18.02 -8.05
N ARG A 98 52.90 17.47 -9.27
CA ARG A 98 54.06 17.36 -10.17
C ARG A 98 54.57 18.73 -10.63
N ARG A 99 53.66 19.70 -10.86
CA ARG A 99 54.06 21.09 -11.15
C ARG A 99 54.68 21.78 -9.95
N LEU A 100 54.16 21.55 -8.74
CA LEU A 100 54.72 22.13 -7.51
C LEU A 100 56.09 21.54 -7.15
N LEU A 101 56.26 20.22 -7.30
CA LEU A 101 57.53 19.52 -7.06
C LEU A 101 58.60 19.99 -8.05
N TYR A 102 58.28 20.04 -9.34
CA TYR A 102 59.22 20.54 -10.37
C TYR A 102 59.60 22.01 -10.14
N LYS A 103 58.65 22.84 -9.69
CA LYS A 103 58.94 24.24 -9.37
C LYS A 103 59.86 24.38 -8.16
N ASN A 104 59.69 23.54 -7.13
CA ASN A 104 60.49 23.59 -5.91
C ASN A 104 61.92 23.07 -6.13
N GLU A 105 62.10 21.95 -6.84
CA GLU A 105 63.44 21.42 -7.12
C GLU A 105 64.33 22.40 -7.90
N ASN A 106 63.75 23.11 -8.88
CA ASN A 106 64.46 24.14 -9.63
C ASN A 106 64.77 25.37 -8.76
N PHE A 107 63.93 25.70 -7.79
CA PHE A 107 64.17 26.79 -6.84
C PHE A 107 65.35 26.46 -5.91
N LEU A 108 65.38 25.25 -5.34
CA LEU A 108 66.48 24.78 -4.49
C LEU A 108 67.81 24.60 -5.23
N LYS A 109 67.75 24.29 -6.53
CA LYS A 109 68.95 24.22 -7.37
C LYS A 109 69.48 25.60 -7.71
N ASN A 110 68.61 26.59 -7.88
CA ASN A 110 68.99 27.97 -8.16
C ASN A 110 69.58 28.67 -6.92
N GLU A 111 69.07 28.40 -5.73
CA GLU A 111 69.64 28.94 -4.48
C GLU A 111 70.98 28.30 -4.08
N ARG A 112 71.22 27.05 -4.47
CA ARG A 112 72.53 26.39 -4.27
C ARG A 112 73.64 26.85 -5.23
N LEU A 113 73.31 27.72 -6.20
CA LEU A 113 74.28 28.27 -7.16
C LEU A 113 74.75 29.69 -6.80
N VAL A 114 74.38 30.22 -5.63
CA VAL A 114 75.07 31.39 -5.07
C VAL A 114 76.39 30.90 -4.48
N PRO A 115 77.56 31.26 -5.02
CA PRO A 115 78.81 30.89 -4.38
C PRO A 115 78.83 31.50 -2.98
N THR A 116 79.01 30.66 -1.96
CA THR A 116 79.48 31.10 -0.65
C THR A 116 80.89 31.64 -0.85
N ILE A 117 80.98 32.95 -1.11
CA ILE A 117 82.24 33.69 -1.12
C ILE A 117 82.57 33.96 0.34
N PHE A 118 83.68 33.37 0.80
CA PHE A 118 84.50 33.92 1.89
C PHE A 118 85.06 35.27 1.46
#